data_AF-A0A0D0F5D8-F1
#
_entry.id   AF-A0A0D0F5D8-F1
#
_cell.length_a   1.000
_cell.length_b   1.000
_cell.length_c   1.000
_cell.angle_alpha   90.00
_cell.angle_beta   90.00
_cell.angle_gamma   90.00
#
_symmetry.space_group_name_H-M   'P 1'
#
loop_
_entity.id
_entity.type
_entity.pdbx_description
1 polymer ?
#
loop_
_entity_poly.entity_id
_entity_poly.type
_entity_poly.pdbx_seq_one_letter_code
_entity_poly.pdbx_strand_id
1 'polypeptide(L)'
;MDELGVIFLVILFTIIVYPNFTFFKELKKIEKNHFKYKLIHFLMCLIFPCSIIFIVAAILSSPAFIDLLNLDIDTSTYTYRIIIGIIIFPLSIIINIYFTKFYLKRISKTKNEIELIGKE
;
A
#
# COMPACT_ATOMS: atom_id res chain seq x y z
N MET A 1 0.27 19.09 15.02
CA MET A 1 1.12 18.30 14.10
C MET A 1 2.39 19.09 13.91
N ASP A 2 3.52 18.47 14.19
CA ASP A 2 4.83 19.03 13.89
C ASP A 2 5.20 18.82 12.42
N GLU A 3 6.26 19.46 11.95
CA GLU A 3 6.71 19.44 10.55
C GLU A 3 6.91 18.01 10.02
N LEU A 4 7.48 17.12 10.84
CA LEU A 4 7.72 15.73 10.48
C LEU A 4 6.41 14.95 10.26
N GLY A 5 5.38 15.22 11.06
CA GLY A 5 4.05 14.66 10.87
C GLY A 5 3.44 15.07 9.53
N VAL A 6 3.61 16.33 9.13
CA VAL A 6 3.14 16.84 7.82
C VAL A 6 3.84 16.11 6.68
N ILE A 7 5.17 15.96 6.76
CA ILE A 7 5.95 15.22 5.75
C ILE A 7 5.44 13.79 5.61
N PHE A 8 5.21 13.10 6.72
CA PHE A 8 4.69 11.72 6.71
C PHE A 8 3.32 11.61 6.07
N LEU A 9 2.45 12.59 6.31
CA LEU A 9 1.12 12.64 5.71
C LEU A 9 1.20 12.85 4.20
N VAL A 10 2.09 13.74 3.73
CA VAL A 10 2.34 13.94 2.29
C VAL A 10 2.86 12.65 1.64
N ILE A 11 3.81 11.96 2.26
CA ILE A 11 4.34 10.68 1.74
C ILE A 11 3.21 9.65 1.67
N LEU A 12 2.42 9.50 2.73
CA LEU A 12 1.28 8.57 2.76
C LEU A 12 0.28 8.89 1.64
N PHE A 13 0.00 10.17 1.41
CA PHE A 13 -0.88 10.62 0.33
C PHE A 13 -0.30 10.24 -1.04
N THR A 14 1.01 10.43 -1.27
CA THR A 14 1.68 10.00 -2.51
C THR A 14 1.59 8.49 -2.71
N ILE A 15 1.76 7.70 -1.64
CA ILE A 15 1.65 6.22 -1.67
C ILE A 15 0.25 5.78 -2.10
N ILE A 16 -0.79 6.54 -1.76
CA ILE A 16 -2.17 6.23 -2.17
C ILE A 16 -2.42 6.71 -3.60
N VAL A 17 -2.04 7.95 -3.93
CA VAL A 17 -2.39 8.59 -5.21
C VAL A 17 -1.62 7.99 -6.39
N TYR A 18 -0.31 7.75 -6.23
CA TYR A 18 0.54 7.32 -7.34
C TYR A 18 0.17 5.95 -7.93
N PRO A 19 -0.05 4.89 -7.12
CA PRO A 19 -0.50 3.60 -7.64
C PRO A 19 -1.89 3.67 -8.27
N ASN A 20 -2.82 4.45 -7.70
CA ASN A 20 -4.14 4.64 -8.29
C ASN A 20 -4.09 5.35 -9.65
N PHE A 21 -3.27 6.39 -9.78
CA PHE A 21 -3.06 7.07 -11.05
C PHE A 21 -2.50 6.11 -12.11
N THR A 22 -1.48 5.33 -11.74
CA THR A 22 -0.85 4.34 -12.62
C THR A 22 -1.87 3.28 -13.05
N PHE A 23 -2.65 2.76 -12.10
CA PHE A 23 -3.71 1.79 -12.35
C PHE A 23 -4.77 2.30 -13.33
N PHE A 24 -5.24 3.55 -13.17
CA PHE A 24 -6.23 4.13 -14.08
C PHE A 24 -5.68 4.33 -15.50
N LYS A 25 -4.42 4.71 -15.63
CA LYS A 25 -3.76 4.84 -16.93
C LYS A 25 -3.65 3.50 -17.64
N GLU A 26 -3.29 2.44 -16.92
CA GLU A 26 -3.16 1.09 -17.49
C GLU A 26 -4.52 0.44 -17.76
N LEU A 27 -5.51 0.61 -16.88
CA LEU A 27 -6.86 0.06 -17.07
C LEU A 27 -7.53 0.60 -18.34
N LYS A 28 -7.32 1.89 -18.65
CA LYS A 28 -7.82 2.50 -19.90
C LYS A 28 -7.25 1.83 -21.15
N LYS A 29 -6.00 1.35 -21.12
CA LYS A 29 -5.38 0.64 -22.26
C LYS A 29 -6.01 -0.73 -22.52
N ILE A 30 -6.65 -1.32 -21.51
CA ILE A 30 -7.25 -2.67 -21.58
C ILE A 30 -8.76 -2.56 -21.93
N GLU A 31 -9.28 -1.36 -22.18
CA GLU A 31 -10.70 -1.05 -22.50
C GLU A 31 -11.73 -1.48 -21.44
N LYS A 32 -11.31 -2.11 -20.33
CA LYS A 32 -12.15 -2.50 -19.19
C LYS A 32 -12.33 -1.36 -18.20
N ASN A 33 -12.93 -0.25 -18.65
CA ASN A 33 -13.11 0.97 -17.86
C ASN A 33 -14.25 0.89 -16.79
N HIS A 34 -14.47 -0.27 -16.20
CA HIS A 34 -15.53 -0.44 -15.20
C HIS A 34 -15.17 0.22 -13.87
N PHE A 35 -16.13 0.94 -13.28
CA PHE A 35 -15.97 1.63 -11.99
C PHE A 35 -15.61 0.66 -10.85
N LYS A 36 -16.16 -0.57 -10.87
CA LYS A 36 -15.88 -1.61 -9.86
C LYS A 36 -14.38 -1.88 -9.66
N TYR A 37 -13.61 -1.97 -10.74
CA TYR A 37 -12.17 -2.23 -10.64
C TYR A 37 -11.41 -1.04 -10.05
N LYS A 38 -11.83 0.18 -10.38
CA LYS A 38 -11.25 1.40 -9.82
C LYS A 38 -11.51 1.52 -8.33
N LEU A 39 -12.75 1.24 -7.91
CA LEU A 39 -13.15 1.30 -6.52
C LEU A 39 -12.39 0.27 -5.67
N ILE A 40 -12.30 -0.98 -6.13
CA ILE A 40 -11.57 -2.03 -5.42
C ILE A 40 -10.09 -1.67 -5.29
N HIS A 41 -9.45 -1.22 -6.37
CA HIS A 41 -8.05 -0.82 -6.32
C HIS A 41 -7.82 0.34 -5.34
N PHE A 42 -8.67 1.37 -5.39
CA PHE A 42 -8.59 2.51 -4.49
C PHE A 42 -8.71 2.11 -3.01
N LEU A 43 -9.69 1.26 -2.68
CA LEU A 43 -9.87 0.74 -1.32
C LEU A 43 -8.65 -0.05 -0.86
N MET A 44 -8.08 -0.89 -1.72
CA MET A 44 -6.89 -1.68 -1.38
C MET A 44 -5.66 -0.80 -1.15
N CYS A 45 -5.49 0.27 -1.92
CA CYS A 45 -4.43 1.25 -1.70
C CYS A 45 -4.56 2.04 -0.39
N LEU A 46 -5.76 2.14 0.19
CA LEU A 46 -5.97 2.67 1.53
C LEU A 46 -5.72 1.61 2.61
N ILE A 47 -6.23 0.40 2.39
CA ILE A 47 -6.15 -0.68 3.37
C ILE A 47 -4.69 -1.08 3.60
N PHE A 48 -3.88 -1.27 2.55
CA PHE A 48 -2.52 -1.80 2.74
C PHE A 48 -1.60 -0.94 3.61
N PRO A 49 -1.47 0.38 3.39
CA PRO A 49 -0.66 1.21 4.28
C PRO A 49 -1.19 1.19 5.72
N CYS A 50 -2.50 1.24 5.92
CA CYS A 50 -3.11 1.15 7.25
C CYS A 50 -2.78 -0.18 7.95
N SER A 51 -2.87 -1.30 7.22
CA SER A 51 -2.51 -2.63 7.73
C SER A 51 -1.04 -2.69 8.12
N ILE A 52 -0.13 -2.12 7.32
CA ILE A 52 1.30 -2.10 7.61
C ILE A 52 1.59 -1.28 8.86
N ILE A 53 1.02 -0.07 8.96
CA ILE A 53 1.16 0.77 10.16
C ILE A 53 0.68 0.01 11.40
N PHE A 54 -0.49 -0.63 11.32
CA PHE A 54 -1.05 -1.41 12.42
C PHE A 54 -0.14 -2.58 12.83
N ILE A 55 0.34 -3.37 11.87
CA ILE A 55 1.22 -4.52 12.13
C ILE A 55 2.54 -4.06 12.76
N VAL A 56 3.17 -3.02 12.21
CA VAL A 56 4.43 -2.50 12.76
C VAL A 56 4.23 -1.97 14.19
N ALA A 57 3.14 -1.23 14.44
CA ALA A 57 2.81 -0.76 15.78
C ALA A 57 2.57 -1.90 16.77
N ALA A 58 1.86 -2.97 16.35
CA ALA A 58 1.59 -4.14 17.17
C ALA A 58 2.88 -4.91 17.52
N ILE A 59 3.80 -5.06 16.56
CA ILE A 59 5.09 -5.72 16.79
C ILE A 59 5.94 -4.92 17.78
N LEU A 60 6.03 -3.61 17.58
CA LEU A 60 6.86 -2.74 18.45
C LEU A 60 6.29 -2.59 19.86
N SER A 61 4.98 -2.77 20.03
CA SER A 61 4.32 -2.75 21.34
C SER A 61 4.34 -4.12 22.05
N SER A 62 4.87 -5.15 21.40
CA SER A 62 4.91 -6.50 21.97
C SER A 62 5.98 -6.63 23.06
N PRO A 63 5.63 -7.07 24.28
CA PRO A 63 6.59 -7.26 25.38
C PRO A 63 7.76 -8.17 24.99
N ALA A 64 7.47 -9.26 24.27
CA ALA A 64 8.49 -10.20 23.82
C ALA A 64 9.55 -9.55 22.90
N PHE A 65 9.15 -8.56 22.10
CA PHE A 65 10.04 -7.87 21.18
C PHE A 65 10.88 -6.80 21.91
N ILE A 66 10.27 -6.13 22.90
CA ILE A 66 10.94 -5.16 23.78
C ILE A 66 12.01 -5.87 24.61
N ASP A 67 11.67 -7.00 25.23
CA ASP A 67 12.60 -7.79 26.05
C ASP A 67 13.73 -8.39 25.21
N LEU A 68 13.43 -8.93 24.02
CA LEU A 68 14.42 -9.56 23.15
C LEU A 68 15.48 -8.58 22.64
N LEU A 69 15.08 -7.36 22.29
CA LEU A 69 15.98 -6.35 21.74
C LEU A 69 16.54 -5.41 22.81
N ASN A 70 16.15 -5.61 24.08
CA ASN A 70 16.51 -4.77 25.22
C ASN A 70 16.31 -3.27 24.89
N LEU A 71 15.19 -3.00 24.21
CA LEU A 71 14.93 -1.74 23.55
C LEU A 71 14.36 -0.74 24.57
N ASP A 72 15.20 0.19 25.03
CA ASP A 72 14.75 1.35 25.81
C ASP A 72 14.25 2.43 24.84
N ILE A 73 13.00 2.26 24.38
CA ILE A 73 12.43 3.07 23.29
C ILE A 73 11.85 4.36 23.84
N ASP A 74 12.57 5.47 23.70
CA ASP A 74 11.96 6.79 23.82
C ASP A 74 11.15 7.12 22.56
N THR A 75 9.85 6.79 22.63
CA THR A 75 8.87 7.01 21.57
C THR A 75 8.61 8.48 21.25
N SER A 76 9.08 9.41 22.09
CA SER A 76 8.90 10.85 21.89
C SER A 76 9.96 11.47 20.97
N THR A 77 11.04 10.75 20.69
CA THR A 77 12.16 11.26 19.89
C THR A 77 11.85 11.32 18.39
N TYR A 78 12.39 12.34 17.73
CA TYR A 78 12.37 12.45 16.26
C TYR A 78 13.04 11.23 15.59
N THR A 79 14.13 10.74 16.17
CA THR A 79 14.88 9.59 15.66
C THR A 79 14.02 8.33 15.58
N TYR A 80 13.27 8.02 16.63
CA TYR A 80 12.37 6.87 16.64
C TYR A 80 11.31 6.96 15.53
N ARG A 81 10.70 8.14 15.37
CA ARG A 81 9.68 8.38 14.33
C ARG A 81 10.25 8.24 12.93
N ILE A 82 11.48 8.69 12.70
CA ILE A 82 12.19 8.54 11.42
C ILE A 82 12.45 7.06 11.13
N ILE A 83 12.96 6.29 12.10
CA ILE A 83 13.22 4.85 11.94
C ILE A 83 11.94 4.11 11.56
N ILE A 84 10.83 4.39 12.26
CA ILE A 84 9.52 3.80 11.92
C ILE A 84 9.09 4.18 10.50
N GLY A 85 9.21 5.46 10.12
CA GLY A 85 8.88 5.92 8.78
C GLY A 85 9.67 5.18 7.69
N ILE A 86 10.96 4.95 7.92
CA ILE A 86 11.85 4.20 7.02
C ILE A 86 11.41 2.74 6.87
N ILE A 87 10.75 2.14 7.86
CA ILE A 87 10.22 0.78 7.75
C ILE A 87 8.86 0.78 7.04
N ILE A 88 7.94 1.65 7.47
CA ILE A 88 6.55 1.65 7.02
C ILE A 88 6.43 2.07 5.55
N PHE A 89 7.10 3.15 5.13
CA PHE A 89 6.89 3.71 3.80
C PHE A 89 7.39 2.79 2.68
N PRO A 90 8.60 2.22 2.72
CA PRO A 90 9.05 1.28 1.69
C PRO A 90 8.15 0.05 1.59
N LEU A 91 7.75 -0.55 2.73
CA LEU A 91 6.82 -1.68 2.73
C LEU A 91 5.48 -1.30 2.07
N SER A 92 4.95 -0.12 2.39
CA SER A 92 3.69 0.38 1.85
C SER A 92 3.78 0.68 0.34
N ILE A 93 4.93 1.15 -0.13
CA ILE A 93 5.19 1.37 -1.56
C ILE A 93 5.25 0.02 -2.29
N ILE A 94 6.03 -0.93 -1.77
CA ILE A 94 6.25 -2.24 -2.40
C ILE A 94 4.92 -2.99 -2.53
N ILE A 95 4.14 -3.08 -1.45
CA ILE A 95 2.87 -3.83 -1.48
C ILE A 95 1.86 -3.21 -2.44
N ASN A 96 1.78 -1.88 -2.50
CA ASN A 96 0.87 -1.19 -3.40
C ASN A 96 1.26 -1.38 -4.87
N ILE A 97 2.55 -1.20 -5.20
CA ILE A 97 3.04 -1.41 -6.57
C ILE A 97 2.84 -2.87 -7.00
N TYR A 98 3.15 -3.82 -6.12
CA TYR A 98 2.95 -5.24 -6.38
C TYR A 98 1.48 -5.54 -6.64
N PHE A 99 0.57 -5.04 -5.80
CA PHE A 99 -0.86 -5.24 -5.95
C PHE A 99 -1.40 -4.63 -7.24
N THR A 100 -0.99 -3.40 -7.60
CA THR A 100 -1.38 -2.76 -8.87
C THR A 100 -1.06 -3.67 -10.06
N LYS A 101 0.17 -4.19 -10.14
CA LYS A 101 0.61 -5.09 -11.22
C LYS A 101 -0.17 -6.41 -11.21
N PHE A 102 -0.32 -7.03 -10.04
CA PHE A 102 -1.05 -8.28 -9.87
C PHE A 102 -2.51 -8.14 -10.29
N TYR A 103 -3.18 -7.08 -9.85
CA TYR A 103 -4.58 -6.85 -10.11
C TYR A 103 -4.87 -6.56 -11.59
N LEU A 104 -4.02 -5.74 -12.24
CA LEU A 104 -4.11 -5.52 -13.69
C LEU A 104 -3.90 -6.81 -14.49
N LYS A 105 -2.90 -7.61 -14.13
CA LYS A 105 -2.65 -8.91 -14.76
C LYS A 105 -3.86 -9.84 -14.65
N ARG A 106 -4.53 -9.86 -13.49
CA ARG A 106 -5.74 -10.65 -13.27
C ARG A 106 -6.89 -10.19 -14.16
N ILE A 107 -7.15 -8.88 -14.23
CA ILE A 107 -8.23 -8.31 -15.06
C ILE A 107 -7.99 -8.58 -16.57
N SER A 108 -6.73 -8.48 -17.00
CA SER A 108 -6.34 -8.72 -18.40
C SER A 108 -6.56 -10.19 -18.81
N LYS A 109 -6.17 -11.16 -17.97
CA LYS A 109 -6.35 -12.60 -18.28
C LYS A 109 -7.81 -12.99 -18.49
N THR A 110 -8.72 -12.43 -17.70
CA THR A 110 -10.16 -12.68 -17.86
C THR A 110 -10.70 -12.21 -19.21
N LYS A 111 -10.01 -11.31 -19.94
CA LYS A 111 -10.42 -10.93 -21.32
C LYS A 111 -10.18 -12.09 -22.28
N ASN A 112 -8.96 -12.63 -22.28
CA ASN A 112 -8.56 -13.71 -23.18
C ASN A 112 -9.41 -14.96 -22.97
N GLU A 113 -9.72 -15.32 -21.72
CA GLU A 113 -10.56 -16.48 -21.41
C GLU A 113 -12.01 -16.31 -21.89
N ILE A 114 -12.61 -15.12 -21.71
CA ILE A 114 -13.99 -14.86 -22.19
C ILE A 114 -14.05 -14.79 -23.73
N GLU A 115 -13.04 -14.22 -24.39
CA GLU A 115 -12.94 -14.22 -25.86
C GLU A 115 -12.73 -15.62 -26.45
N LEU A 116 -12.10 -16.54 -25.72
CA LEU A 116 -11.95 -17.94 -26.12
C LEU A 116 -13.27 -18.73 -25.99
N ILE A 117 -14.07 -18.48 -24.95
CA ILE A 117 -15.35 -19.16 -24.74
C ILE A 117 -16.43 -18.72 -25.76
N GLY A 118 -16.39 -17.46 -26.21
CA GLY A 118 -17.36 -16.95 -27.20
C GLY A 118 -17.08 -17.33 -28.66
N LYS A 119 -16.01 -18.09 -28.93
CA LYS A 119 -15.61 -18.54 -30.28
C LYS A 119 -15.81 -20.04 -30.51
N GLU A 120 -16.31 -20.78 -29.52
CA GLU A 120 -16.76 -22.16 -29.67
C GLU A 120 -18.21 -22.25 -30.12
#